data_AF-A0A7L2VES4-F1
#
_entry.id   AF-A0A7L2VES4-F1
#
_cell.length_a   1.000
_cell.length_b   1.000
_cell.length_c   1.000
_cell.angle_alpha   90.00
_cell.angle_beta   90.00
_cell.angle_gamma   90.00
#
_symmetry.space_group_name_H-M   'P 1'
#
loop_
_entity.id
_entity.type
_entity.pdbx_description
1 polymer ?
#
loop_
_entity_poly.entity_id
_entity_poly.type
_entity_poly.pdbx_seq_one_letter_code
_entity_poly.pdbx_strand_id
1 'polypeptide(L)'
;LQAELQLDRLKSERSRRVLLLQGHQPSWHETLTLTPGTPPQCHNLTAYLRDEDEFKDKLSPVALSLRLVLPGGTPELVLYGDTLVQAQVGGTGL
;
A
#
# COMPACT_ATOMS: atom_id res chain seq x y z
N LEU A 1 -1.06 -7.46 14.21
CA LEU A 1 -1.52 -7.62 12.81
C LEU A 1 -0.40 -7.12 11.90
N GLN A 2 -0.07 -7.80 10.81
CA GLN A 2 0.93 -7.30 9.84
C GLN A 2 0.21 -6.57 8.70
N ALA A 3 0.62 -5.35 8.41
CA ALA A 3 0.11 -4.55 7.31
C ALA A 3 1.18 -4.38 6.24
N GLU A 4 0.78 -4.51 4.97
CA GLU A 4 1.62 -4.29 3.80
C GLU A 4 0.88 -3.36 2.83
N LEU A 5 1.45 -2.19 2.57
CA LEU A 5 1.03 -1.28 1.51
C LEU A 5 1.96 -1.44 0.32
N GLN A 6 1.40 -1.64 -0.87
CA GLN A 6 2.12 -1.67 -2.14
C GLN A 6 1.64 -0.52 -3.03
N LEU A 7 2.59 0.32 -3.45
CA LEU A 7 2.37 1.42 -4.38
C LEU A 7 2.54 0.96 -5.82
N ASP A 8 1.69 1.48 -6.71
CA ASP A 8 1.68 1.20 -8.15
C ASP A 8 1.71 -0.30 -8.50
N ARG A 9 0.91 -1.10 -7.76
CA ARG A 9 0.96 -2.57 -7.76
C ARG A 9 0.70 -3.22 -9.13
N LEU A 10 0.05 -2.52 -10.05
CA LEU A 10 -0.17 -3.00 -11.42
C LEU A 10 1.07 -2.89 -12.31
N LYS A 11 2.15 -2.27 -11.84
CA LYS A 11 3.45 -2.24 -12.50
C LYS A 11 4.40 -3.29 -11.89
N SER A 12 5.34 -3.75 -12.70
CA SER A 12 6.44 -4.58 -12.19
C SER A 12 7.27 -3.79 -11.18
N GLU A 13 7.96 -4.47 -10.25
CA GLU A 13 8.73 -3.80 -9.19
C GLU A 13 9.72 -2.75 -9.71
N ARG A 14 10.34 -3.01 -10.86
CA ARG A 14 11.31 -2.10 -11.51
C ARG A 14 10.65 -0.93 -12.23
N SER A 15 9.35 -1.01 -12.52
CA SER A 15 8.60 -0.02 -13.27
C SER A 15 7.58 0.72 -12.42
N ARG A 16 7.63 0.57 -11.08
CA ARG A 16 6.80 1.34 -10.17
C ARG A 16 7.16 2.83 -10.28
N ARG A 17 6.13 3.64 -10.48
CA ARG A 17 6.23 5.09 -10.73
C ARG A 17 6.13 5.91 -9.45
N VAL A 18 5.56 5.33 -8.40
CA VAL A 18 5.31 6.00 -7.12
C VAL A 18 6.12 5.33 -6.02
N LEU A 19 6.82 6.14 -5.23
CA LEU A 19 7.65 5.72 -4.11
C LEU A 19 7.22 6.45 -2.84
N LEU A 20 7.44 5.81 -1.69
CA LEU A 20 7.31 6.48 -0.40
C LEU A 20 8.42 7.52 -0.26
N LEU A 21 8.06 8.69 0.26
CA LEU A 21 9.03 9.73 0.57
C LEU A 21 10.05 9.22 1.61
N GLN A 22 9.57 8.49 2.61
CA GLN A 22 10.43 7.82 3.57
C GLN A 22 11.03 6.54 2.95
N GLY A 23 12.35 6.50 2.80
CA GLY A 23 13.09 5.31 2.36
C GLY A 23 13.09 5.02 0.86
N HIS A 24 12.34 5.78 0.05
CA HIS A 24 12.29 5.66 -1.41
C HIS A 24 11.96 4.24 -1.90
N GLN A 25 11.11 3.54 -1.14
CA GLN A 25 10.65 2.20 -1.48
C GLN A 25 9.21 2.27 -2.01
N PRO A 26 8.81 1.34 -2.87
CA PRO A 26 7.44 1.28 -3.37
C PRO A 26 6.50 0.48 -2.46
N SER A 27 6.95 0.12 -1.26
CA SER A 27 6.16 -0.64 -0.30
C SER A 27 6.46 -0.19 1.13
N TRP A 28 5.45 -0.32 1.98
CA TRP A 28 5.54 -0.10 3.42
C TRP A 28 5.01 -1.31 4.15
N HIS A 29 5.67 -1.67 5.24
CA HIS A 29 5.29 -2.80 6.08
C HIS A 29 5.37 -2.39 7.55
N GLU A 30 4.34 -2.72 8.33
CA GLU A 30 4.35 -2.47 9.77
C GLU A 30 3.56 -3.54 10.53
N THR A 31 4.03 -3.84 11.75
CA THR A 31 3.25 -4.61 12.73
C THR A 31 2.35 -3.65 13.51
N LEU A 32 1.04 -3.76 13.26
CA LEU A 32 0.02 -3.01 13.97
C LEU A 32 -0.38 -3.72 15.27
N THR A 33 -0.41 -2.96 16.36
CA THR A 33 -0.92 -3.40 17.67
C THR A 33 -2.36 -2.93 17.82
N LEU A 34 -3.30 -3.88 17.79
CA LEU A 34 -4.72 -3.59 17.91
C LEU A 34 -5.17 -3.76 19.37
N THR A 35 -5.96 -2.82 19.87
CA THR A 35 -6.58 -2.91 21.20
C THR A 35 -8.09 -3.07 21.06
N PRO A 36 -8.71 -4.09 21.68
CA PRO A 36 -10.15 -4.25 21.65
C PRO A 36 -10.88 -3.00 22.18
N GLY A 37 -11.95 -2.58 21.50
CA GLY A 37 -12.79 -1.46 21.93
C GLY A 37 -12.22 -0.07 21.61
N THR A 38 -11.05 0.04 20.96
CA THR A 38 -10.53 1.34 20.51
C THR A 38 -11.01 1.69 19.09
N PRO A 39 -11.04 2.99 18.73
CA PRO A 39 -11.28 3.41 17.35
C PRO A 39 -10.26 2.83 16.36
N PRO A 40 -10.55 2.85 15.05
CA PRO A 40 -9.60 2.45 14.02
C PRO A 40 -8.28 3.23 14.12
N GLN A 41 -7.16 2.51 13.99
CA GLN A 41 -5.83 3.10 13.96
C GLN A 41 -5.52 3.58 12.53
N CYS A 42 -5.04 4.83 12.40
CA CYS A 42 -4.70 5.44 11.12
C CYS A 42 -3.20 5.77 11.06
N HIS A 43 -2.58 5.50 9.91
CA HIS A 43 -1.19 5.85 9.62
C HIS A 43 -1.14 6.74 8.38
N ASN A 44 -0.49 7.90 8.51
CA ASN A 44 -0.31 8.82 7.39
C ASN A 44 1.07 8.57 6.76
N LEU A 45 1.07 8.25 5.47
CA LEU A 45 2.27 8.03 4.67
C LEU A 45 2.29 9.04 3.53
N THR A 46 3.46 9.59 3.26
CA THR A 46 3.67 10.50 2.11
C THR A 46 4.38 9.74 1.00
N ALA A 47 3.85 9.84 -0.21
CA ALA A 47 4.42 9.25 -1.41
C ALA A 47 4.61 10.32 -2.49
N TYR A 48 5.53 10.09 -3.42
CA TYR A 48 5.79 10.97 -4.55
C TYR A 48 5.79 10.17 -5.86
N LEU A 49 5.38 10.85 -6.93
CA LEU A 49 5.56 10.36 -8.29
C LEU A 49 7.01 10.66 -8.71
N ARG A 50 7.68 9.66 -9.29
CA ARG A 50 9.01 9.81 -9.88
C ARG A 50 9.02 10.84 -11.00
N ASP A 51 10.21 11.24 -11.46
CA ASP A 51 10.32 12.22 -12.53
C ASP A 51 9.72 11.68 -13.83
N GLU A 52 9.19 12.58 -14.67
CA GLU A 52 8.42 12.22 -15.85
C GLU A 52 9.22 11.46 -16.91
N ASP A 53 10.55 11.61 -16.93
CA ASP A 53 11.47 10.92 -17.83
C ASP A 53 11.86 9.52 -17.31
N GLU A 54 11.58 9.22 -16.04
CA GLU A 54 11.88 7.91 -15.43
C GLU A 54 10.86 6.82 -15.78
N PHE A 55 9.68 7.18 -16.31
CA PHE A 55 8.66 6.23 -16.71
C PHE A 55 7.88 6.68 -17.96
N LYS A 56 7.62 5.73 -18.85
CA LYS A 56 6.92 6.00 -20.12
C LYS A 56 5.40 6.03 -19.98
N ASP A 57 4.88 5.31 -19.00
CA ASP A 57 3.44 5.10 -18.86
C ASP A 57 2.79 6.18 -17.99
N LYS A 58 2.21 7.17 -18.66
CA LYS A 58 1.51 8.30 -18.03
C LYS A 58 -0.02 8.13 -17.99
N LEU A 59 -0.55 7.09 -18.65
CA LEU A 59 -2.00 6.89 -18.84
C LEU A 59 -2.58 5.86 -17.87
N SER A 60 -1.82 4.83 -17.52
CA SER A 60 -2.29 3.80 -16.60
C SER A 60 -2.54 4.39 -15.21
N PRO A 61 -3.66 4.05 -14.56
CA PRO A 61 -3.91 4.49 -13.19
C PRO A 61 -2.83 3.97 -12.23
N VAL A 62 -2.56 4.73 -11.18
CA VAL A 62 -1.69 4.29 -10.07
C VAL A 62 -2.55 3.47 -9.12
N ALA A 63 -2.24 2.18 -8.98
CA ALA A 63 -2.97 1.27 -8.07
C ALA A 63 -2.25 1.14 -6.73
N LEU A 64 -2.96 1.46 -5.65
CA LEU A 64 -2.53 1.31 -4.25
C LEU A 64 -3.21 0.07 -3.67
N SER A 65 -2.45 -0.80 -3.01
CA SER A 65 -2.99 -2.02 -2.41
C SER A 65 -2.56 -2.15 -0.96
N LEU A 66 -3.51 -2.32 -0.05
CA LEU A 66 -3.26 -2.63 1.36
C LEU A 66 -3.68 -4.07 1.66
N ARG A 67 -2.75 -4.83 2.22
CA ARG A 67 -2.95 -6.21 2.66
C ARG A 67 -2.72 -6.33 4.16
N LEU A 68 -3.59 -7.05 4.84
CA LEU A 68 -3.53 -7.34 6.26
C LEU A 68 -3.43 -8.84 6.49
N VAL A 69 -2.46 -9.28 7.29
CA VAL A 69 -2.28 -10.70 7.63
C VAL A 69 -2.01 -10.89 9.11
N LEU A 70 -2.44 -12.04 9.65
CA LEU A 70 -2.05 -12.43 10.99
C LEU A 70 -0.55 -12.79 11.02
N PRO A 71 0.18 -12.45 12.10
CA PRO A 71 1.51 -12.99 12.32
C PRO A 71 1.45 -14.52 12.37
N GLY A 72 2.45 -15.20 11.78
CA GLY A 72 2.54 -16.66 11.83
C GLY A 72 2.55 -17.21 13.27
N GLY A 73 2.04 -18.43 13.46
CA GLY A 73 2.05 -19.11 14.76
C GLY A 73 0.84 -18.85 15.66
N THR A 74 -0.27 -18.30 15.12
CA THR A 74 -1.52 -18.07 15.86
C THR A 74 -2.69 -18.92 15.32
N PRO A 75 -2.63 -20.27 15.44
CA PRO A 75 -3.65 -21.17 14.86
C PRO A 75 -5.07 -21.00 15.43
N GLU A 76 -5.21 -20.32 16.57
CA GLU A 76 -6.51 -20.08 17.21
C GLU A 76 -7.21 -18.80 16.70
N LEU A 77 -6.50 -17.93 15.98
CA LEU A 77 -7.04 -16.66 15.50
C LEU A 77 -7.39 -16.73 14.02
N VAL A 78 -8.59 -16.23 13.68
CA VAL A 78 -9.05 -16.10 12.29
C VAL A 78 -9.25 -14.63 11.98
N LEU A 79 -8.67 -14.17 10.87
CA LEU A 79 -8.87 -12.83 10.33
C LEU A 79 -9.87 -12.91 9.18
N TYR A 80 -10.93 -12.11 9.24
CA TYR A 80 -12.02 -12.10 8.27
C TYR A 80 -12.46 -10.66 7.95
N GLY A 81 -13.27 -10.50 6.92
CA GLY A 81 -13.65 -9.18 6.35
C GLY A 81 -12.69 -8.75 5.24
N ASP A 82 -12.61 -7.43 5.01
CA ASP A 82 -11.78 -6.83 3.96
C ASP A 82 -10.30 -6.79 4.38
N THR A 83 -9.60 -7.90 4.15
CA THR A 83 -8.17 -8.06 4.48
C THR A 83 -7.24 -7.67 3.34
N LEU A 84 -7.79 -7.46 2.15
CA LEU A 84 -7.08 -6.95 0.99
C LEU A 84 -7.96 -5.93 0.28
N VAL A 85 -7.51 -4.68 0.22
CA VAL A 85 -8.21 -3.59 -0.46
C VAL A 85 -7.30 -2.94 -1.48
N GLN A 86 -7.87 -2.52 -2.62
CA GLN A 86 -7.14 -1.83 -3.66
C GLN A 86 -7.89 -0.57 -4.09
N ALA A 87 -7.18 0.54 -4.21
CA ALA A 87 -7.67 1.80 -4.74
C ALA A 87 -6.86 2.19 -5.98
N GLN A 88 -7.45 2.98 -6.87
CA GLN A 88 -6.79 3.46 -8.08
C GLN A 88 -6.97 4.97 -8.20
N VAL A 89 -5.87 5.66 -8.52
CA VAL A 89 -5.90 7.07 -8.86
C VAL A 89 -5.63 7.19 -10.35
N GLY A 90 -6.63 7.66 -11.09
CA GLY A 90 -6.49 8.01 -12.50
C GLY A 90 -5.97 9.44 -12.65
N GLY A 91 -5.12 9.68 -13.64
CA GLY A 91 -4.88 11.05 -14.10
C GLY A 91 -6.19 11.57 -14.68
N THR A 92 -6.88 12.44 -13.93
CA THR A 92 -7.83 13.33 -14.57
C THR A 92 -6.99 14.21 -15.49
N GLY A 93 -7.15 14.02 -16.79
CA GLY A 93 -6.55 14.90 -17.78
C GLY A 93 -6.99 16.32 -17.47
N LEU A 94 -6.00 17.18 -17.18
CA LEU A 94 -6.11 18.60 -17.46
C LEU A 94 -6.02 18.81 -18.97
#